data_AF-A0A0C9SP01-F1
#
_entry.id   AF-A0A0C9SP01-F1
#
_cell.length_a   1.000
_cell.length_b   1.000
_cell.length_c   1.000
_cell.angle_alpha   90.00
_cell.angle_beta   90.00
_cell.angle_gamma   90.00
#
_symmetry.space_group_name_H-M   'P 1'
#
loop_
_entity.id
_entity.type
_entity.pdbx_description
1 polymer ?
#
loop_
_entity_poly.entity_id
_entity_poly.type
_entity_poly.pdbx_seq_one_letter_code
_entity_poly.pdbx_strand_id
1 'polypeptide(L)' 'VLDTGSEVIVMPKALWETLGLVAHPEYLMHMQSVNESSDSTIGIIENLGLDLGVGELYLQVQVIPKAPF' A
#
# COMPACT_ATOMS: atom_id res chain seq x y z
N VAL A 1 -7.70 0.44 7.51
CA VAL A 1 -7.31 0.55 8.93
C VAL A 1 -6.48 1.82 9.07
N LEU A 2 -6.69 2.63 10.11
CA LEU A 2 -5.78 3.73 10.45
C LEU A 2 -4.89 3.23 11.58
N ASP A 3 -3.58 3.16 11.32
CA ASP A 3 -2.59 2.63 12.23
C ASP A 3 -1.47 3.66 12.42
N THR A 4 -1.37 4.23 13.62
CA THR A 4 -0.36 5.24 13.96
C THR A 4 1.03 4.65 14.15
N GLY A 5 1.14 3.32 14.27
CA GLY A 5 2.43 2.61 14.32
C GLY A 5 3.00 2.31 12.94
N SER A 6 2.28 2.63 11.87
CA SER A 6 2.72 2.38 10.50
C SER A 6 3.42 3.60 9.89
N GLU A 7 4.56 3.36 9.24
CA GLU A 7 5.32 4.39 8.52
C GLU A 7 4.90 4.52 7.05
N VAL A 8 4.09 3.57 6.53
CA VAL A 8 3.74 3.47 5.11
C VAL A 8 2.26 3.15 4.90
N ILE A 9 1.68 3.68 3.83
CA ILE A 9 0.32 3.34 3.41
C ILE A 9 0.39 2.11 2.51
N VAL A 10 -0.33 1.06 2.89
CA VAL A 10 -0.31 -0.22 2.18
C VAL A 10 -1.70 -0.64 1.70
N MET A 11 -1.74 -1.34 0.57
CA MET A 11 -2.93 -1.98 0.03
C MET A 11 -2.66 -3.49 -0.20
N PRO A 12 -3.50 -4.40 0.31
CA PRO A 12 -3.33 -5.82 0.03
C PRO A 12 -3.62 -6.12 -1.44
N LYS A 13 -2.83 -7.04 -2.02
CA LYS A 13 -2.94 -7.50 -3.41
C LYS A 13 -4.38 -7.79 -3.85
N ALA A 14 -5.16 -8.49 -3.03
CA ALA A 14 -6.54 -8.85 -3.35
C ALA A 14 -7.45 -7.63 -3.60
N LEU A 15 -7.27 -6.56 -2.80
CA LEU A 15 -8.01 -5.32 -3.00
C LEU A 15 -7.52 -4.58 -4.23
N TRP A 16 -6.20 -4.49 -4.40
CA TRP A 16 -5.59 -3.87 -5.57
C TRP A 16 -6.06 -4.52 -6.89
N GLU A 17 -6.08 -5.86 -6.96
CA GLU A 17 -6.57 -6.62 -8.11
C GLU A 17 -8.05 -6.36 -8.38
N THR A 18 -8.87 -6.24 -7.32
CA THR A 18 -10.30 -5.92 -7.44
C THR A 18 -10.52 -4.52 -8.01
N LEU A 19 -9.68 -3.56 -7.61
CA LEU A 19 -9.76 -2.18 -8.08
C LEU A 19 -9.15 -1.97 -9.47
N GLY A 20 -8.35 -2.91 -9.97
CA GLY A 20 -7.75 -2.86 -11.30
C GLY A 20 -6.80 -1.68 -11.53
N LEU A 21 -6.17 -1.18 -10.46
CA LEU A 21 -5.28 -0.02 -10.50
C LEU A 21 -3.90 -0.41 -11.07
N VAL A 22 -3.20 0.54 -11.69
CA VAL A 22 -1.82 0.33 -12.13
C VAL A 22 -0.87 0.55 -10.96
N ALA A 23 0.05 -0.39 -10.75
CA ALA A 23 1.16 -0.25 -9.82
C ALA A 23 2.49 -0.36 -10.58
N HIS A 24 3.48 0.39 -10.13
CA HIS A 24 4.83 0.48 -10.67
C HIS A 24 5.75 -0.51 -9.92
N PRO A 25 6.10 -1.67 -10.53
CA PRO A 25 6.95 -2.67 -9.89
C PRO A 25 8.43 -2.27 -9.82
N GLU A 26 8.84 -1.20 -10.49
CA GLU A 26 10.22 -0.70 -10.49
C GLU A 26 10.64 -0.08 -9.14
N TYR A 27 9.67 0.30 -8.29
CA TYR A 27 9.91 0.91 -6.98
C TYR A 27 9.51 -0.05 -5.86
N LEU A 28 10.24 -1.17 -5.74
CA LEU A 28 10.02 -2.13 -4.67
C LEU A 28 10.56 -1.61 -3.35
N MET A 29 9.77 -1.77 -2.30
CA MET A 29 10.18 -1.51 -0.92
C MET A 29 10.32 -2.84 -0.19
N HIS A 30 11.45 -3.04 0.49
CA HIS A 30 11.62 -4.15 1.41
C HIS A 30 11.02 -3.75 2.76
N MET A 31 9.95 -4.44 3.17
CA MET A 31 9.33 -4.21 4.47
C MET A 31 9.84 -5.23 5.46
N GLN A 32 10.35 -4.74 6.58
CA GLN A 32 10.66 -5.58 7.73
C GLN A 32 9.54 -5.44 8.75
N SER A 33 8.77 -6.51 8.91
CA SER A 33 7.71 -6.56 9.92
C SER A 33 8.25 -7.11 11.25
N VAL A 34 7.51 -6.84 12.33
CA VAL A 34 7.87 -7.25 13.71
C VAL A 34 7.95 -8.77 13.87
N ASN A 35 7.29 -9.53 13.00
CA ASN A 35 7.33 -10.99 12.97
C ASN A 35 8.57 -11.56 12.26
N GLU A 36 9.59 -10.75 11.99
CA GLU A 36 10.83 -11.11 11.29
C GLU A 36 10.64 -11.62 9.84
N SER A 37 9.44 -11.53 9.27
CA SER A 37 9.25 -11.78 7.84
C SER A 37 9.68 -10.56 7.04
N SER A 38 10.65 -10.79 6.14
CA SER A 38 11.03 -9.88 5.06
C SER A 38 10.11 -10.15 3.89
N ASP A 39 9.20 -9.23 3.61
CA ASP A 39 8.38 -9.25 2.40
C ASP A 39 8.66 -7.99 1.58
N SER A 40 8.87 -8.18 0.28
CA SER A 40 8.92 -7.07 -0.67
C SER A 40 7.51 -6.66 -1.06
N THR A 41 7.30 -5.37 -1.28
CA THR A 41 6.08 -4.89 -1.95
C THR A 41 6.02 -5.45 -3.38
N ILE A 42 4.84 -5.43 -3.98
CA ILE A 42 4.60 -5.79 -5.39
C ILE A 42 4.93 -4.59 -6.31
N GLY A 43 4.73 -3.39 -5.79
CA GLY A 43 4.94 -2.12 -6.48
C GLY A 43 4.21 -0.99 -5.77
N ILE A 44 4.36 0.22 -6.30
CA ILE A 44 3.74 1.42 -5.76
C ILE A 44 2.65 1.95 -6.70
N ILE A 45 1.53 2.39 -6.13
CA ILE A 45 0.54 3.20 -6.82
C ILE A 45 0.85 4.65 -6.49
N GLU A 46 1.16 5.43 -7.51
CA GLU A 46 1.48 6.85 -7.33
C GLU A 46 0.21 7.70 -7.43
N ASN A 47 0.11 8.70 -6.55
CA ASN A 47 -0.93 9.73 -6.59
C ASN A 47 -2.36 9.14 -6.66
N LEU A 48 -2.64 8.14 -5.82
CA LEU A 48 -3.99 7.61 -5.70
C LEU A 48 -4.88 8.66 -5.03
N GLY A 49 -5.85 9.19 -5.78
CA GLY A 49 -6.86 10.11 -5.28
C GLY A 49 -7.81 9.42 -4.30
N LEU A 50 -7.96 10.01 -3.12
CA LEU A 50 -8.86 9.56 -2.07
C LEU A 50 -9.65 10.75 -1.53
N ASP A 51 -10.97 10.72 -1.72
CA ASP A 51 -11.88 11.69 -1.12
C ASP A 51 -12.37 11.20 0.24
N LEU A 52 -12.04 11.94 1.29
CA LEU A 52 -12.49 11.67 2.66
C LEU A 52 -13.65 12.57 3.09
N GLY A 53 -14.32 13.23 2.14
CA GLY A 53 -15.42 14.17 2.38
C GLY A 53 -14.98 15.57 2.83
N VAL A 54 -13.67 15.80 2.94
CA VAL A 54 -13.05 17.09 3.29
C VAL A 54 -12.16 17.64 2.18
N GLY A 55 -12.10 16.95 1.04
CA GLY A 55 -11.21 17.24 -0.07
C GLY A 55 -10.47 15.99 -0.55
N GLU A 56 -9.90 16.10 -1.75
CA GLU A 56 -9.13 15.04 -2.37
C GLU A 56 -7.68 15.02 -1.86
N LEU A 57 -7.26 13.85 -1.37
CA LEU A 57 -5.89 13.57 -0.97
C LEU A 57 -5.23 12.66 -2.00
N TYR A 58 -3.98 12.93 -2.34
CA TYR A 58 -3.19 12.10 -3.23
C TYR A 58 -2.19 11.28 -2.42
N LEU A 59 -2.32 9.96 -2.46
CA LEU A 59 -1.54 9.04 -1.63
C LEU A 59 -0.57 8.21 -2.47
N GLN A 60 0.58 7.92 -1.87
CA GLN A 60 1.54 6.93 -2.37
C GLN A 60 1.27 5.62 -1.64
N VAL A 61 0.84 4.59 -2.38
CA VAL A 61 0.33 3.36 -1.77
C VAL A 61 1.15 2.16 -2.20
N GLN A 62 1.77 1.49 -1.24
CA GLN A 62 2.52 0.27 -1.48
C GLN A 62 1.57 -0.93 -1.58
N VAL A 63 1.65 -1.68 -2.68
CA VAL A 63 0.89 -2.93 -2.80
C VAL A 63 1.67 -4.05 -2.13
N ILE A 64 1.05 -4.75 -1.18
CA ILE A 64 1.69 -5.86 -0.45
C ILE A 64 1.01 -7.19 -0.77
N PRO A 65 1.75 -8.32 -0.84
CA PRO A 65 1.17 -9.63 -1.14
C PRO A 65 0.07 -10.04 -0.16
N LYS A 66 0.26 -9.74 1.13
CA LYS A 66 -0.69 -10.04 2.20
C LYS A 66 -0.59 -8.98 3.29
N ALA A 67 -1.72 -8.40 3.67
CA ALA A 67 -1.80 -7.54 4.85
C ALA A 67 -1.94 -8.40 6.12
N PRO A 68 -1.27 -8.03 7.24
CA PRO A 68 -1.40 -8.73 8.52
C PRO A 68 -2.63 -8.29 9.35
N PHE A 69 -3.53 -7.51 8.77
CA PHE A 69 -4.70 -6.90 9.44
C PHE A 69 -6.00 -7.17 8.69
#